data_AF-A0A1D2X980-F1
#
_entry.id   AF-A0A1D2X980-F1
#
_cell.length_a   1.000
_cell.length_b   1.000
_cell.length_c   1.000
_cell.angle_alpha   90.00
_cell.angle_beta   90.00
_cell.angle_gamma   90.00
#
_symmetry.space_group_name_H-M   'P 1'
#
loop_
_entity.id
_entity.type
_entity.pdbx_description
1 polymer ?
#
loop_
_entity_poly.entity_id
_entity_poly.type
_entity_poly.pdbx_seq_one_letter_code
_entity_poly.pdbx_strand_id
1 'polypeptide(L)'
;MIIKTGGDTSSNTTLVSLSSESSLWLETLRQQVEKHGQKAVGKTIGYSTAVVSQVLSGKYTGDWGAVEMKVRGAYLGDTVRCPVLDELAVNLCLEYQRQPYAPTNRQRVRLFSACRSCPNRKEKEVV
;
A
#
# COMPACT_ATOMS: atom_id res chain seq x y z
N MET A 1 -36.40 19.23 15.51
CA MET A 1 -35.75 17.90 15.54
C MET A 1 -34.68 17.91 14.45
N ILE A 2 -33.39 17.90 14.83
CA ILE A 2 -32.23 17.19 14.23
C ILE A 2 -32.51 16.49 12.87
N ILE A 3 -31.72 16.53 11.78
CA ILE A 3 -30.36 16.99 11.42
C ILE A 3 -30.24 16.99 9.87
N LYS A 4 -29.28 17.78 9.37
CA LYS A 4 -28.75 17.92 7.99
C LYS A 4 -28.61 16.62 7.16
N THR A 5 -28.69 16.75 5.83
CA THR A 5 -27.55 16.49 4.91
C THR A 5 -27.80 17.22 3.59
N GLY A 6 -27.00 18.28 3.36
CA GLY A 6 -26.97 19.04 2.13
C GLY A 6 -26.36 18.22 1.01
N GLY A 7 -27.03 18.24 -0.14
CA GLY A 7 -26.44 17.86 -1.42
C GLY A 7 -25.67 19.04 -1.96
N ASP A 8 -24.36 19.02 -1.80
CA ASP A 8 -23.42 19.94 -2.46
C ASP A 8 -22.16 19.15 -2.85
N THR A 9 -22.27 18.23 -3.82
CA THR A 9 -21.05 17.67 -4.42
C THR A 9 -20.59 18.62 -5.53
N SER A 10 -20.03 19.74 -5.08
CA SER A 10 -19.36 20.73 -5.91
C SER A 10 -18.39 20.09 -6.89
N SER A 11 -18.61 20.42 -8.15
CA SER A 11 -17.56 20.57 -9.15
C SER A 11 -16.34 21.28 -8.56
N ASN A 12 -15.17 20.65 -8.66
CA ASN A 12 -13.97 21.41 -9.00
C ASN A 12 -12.99 20.55 -9.82
N THR A 13 -13.33 20.41 -11.10
CA THR A 13 -12.36 20.14 -12.15
C THR A 13 -11.52 21.40 -12.35
N THR A 14 -10.19 21.23 -12.31
CA THR A 14 -9.11 22.18 -12.67
C THR A 14 -8.30 22.63 -11.46
N LEU A 15 -7.15 21.96 -11.26
CA LEU A 15 -5.82 22.52 -10.97
C LEU A 15 -4.93 21.45 -10.31
N VAL A 16 -4.51 20.41 -11.04
CA VAL A 16 -3.40 19.55 -10.57
C VAL A 16 -2.52 19.16 -11.75
N SER A 17 -1.39 19.85 -11.89
CA SER A 17 -0.34 19.49 -12.83
C SER A 17 1.01 19.69 -12.15
N LEU A 18 1.66 18.59 -11.73
CA LEU A 18 3.04 18.49 -11.19
C LEU A 18 3.20 18.28 -9.66
N SER A 19 2.13 18.08 -8.88
CA SER A 19 2.22 17.66 -7.45
C SER A 19 1.37 16.42 -7.09
N SER A 20 0.82 15.71 -8.09
CA SER A 20 -0.34 14.81 -7.93
C SER A 20 -0.05 13.39 -7.42
N GLU A 21 1.10 12.79 -7.75
CA GLU A 21 1.29 11.35 -7.57
C GLU A 21 1.61 10.95 -6.12
N SER A 22 2.29 11.83 -5.38
CA SER A 22 2.54 11.66 -3.94
C SER A 22 1.30 11.89 -3.08
N SER A 23 0.30 12.60 -3.62
CA SER A 23 -0.96 12.85 -2.93
C SER A 23 -2.05 11.83 -3.28
N LEU A 24 -1.95 11.17 -4.45
CA LEU A 24 -2.95 10.22 -4.94
C LEU A 24 -3.12 9.02 -4.01
N TRP A 25 -2.02 8.47 -3.48
CA TRP A 25 -2.10 7.34 -2.57
C TRP A 25 -2.71 7.74 -1.22
N LEU A 26 -2.43 8.95 -0.72
CA LEU A 26 -3.04 9.48 0.50
C LEU A 26 -4.55 9.71 0.33
N GLU A 27 -4.95 10.26 -0.81
CA GLU A 27 -6.36 10.46 -1.14
C GLU A 27 -7.09 9.12 -1.28
N THR A 28 -6.47 8.17 -1.98
CA THR A 28 -7.00 6.80 -2.09
C THR A 28 -7.14 6.17 -0.69
N LEU A 29 -6.14 6.32 0.17
CA LEU A 29 -6.20 5.82 1.55
C LEU A 29 -7.38 6.43 2.32
N ARG A 30 -7.60 7.75 2.22
CA ARG A 30 -8.76 8.42 2.84
C ARG A 30 -10.08 7.84 2.34
N GLN A 31 -10.25 7.73 1.04
CA GLN A 31 -11.47 7.20 0.43
C GLN A 31 -11.75 5.75 0.86
N GLN A 32 -10.71 4.92 0.94
CA GLN A 32 -10.85 3.53 1.39
C GLN A 32 -11.18 3.46 2.88
N VAL A 33 -10.62 4.34 3.70
CA VAL A 33 -10.95 4.45 5.13
C VAL A 33 -12.39 4.90 5.33
N GLU A 34 -12.88 5.83 4.52
CA GLU A 34 -14.29 6.26 4.56
C GLU A 34 -15.24 5.13 4.16
N LYS A 35 -14.90 4.34 3.13
CA LYS A 35 -15.72 3.23 2.63
C LYS A 35 -15.71 1.99 3.52
N HIS A 36 -14.55 1.60 4.05
CA HIS A 36 -14.36 0.31 4.73
C HIS A 36 -13.97 0.44 6.21
N GLY A 37 -13.61 1.64 6.66
CA GLY A 37 -13.11 1.88 8.01
C GLY A 37 -11.62 1.58 8.17
N GLN A 38 -10.98 2.30 9.10
CA GLN A 38 -9.53 2.22 9.37
C GLN A 38 -9.04 0.80 9.70
N LYS A 39 -9.85 -0.01 10.38
CA LYS A 39 -9.50 -1.39 10.77
C LYS A 39 -9.40 -2.33 9.58
N ALA A 40 -10.34 -2.25 8.64
CA ALA A 40 -10.33 -3.07 7.43
C ALA A 40 -9.18 -2.67 6.50
N VAL A 41 -8.98 -1.35 6.33
CA VAL A 41 -7.88 -0.81 5.51
C VAL A 41 -6.52 -1.21 6.08
N GLY A 42 -6.31 -1.01 7.39
CA GLY A 42 -5.08 -1.42 8.07
C GLY A 42 -4.76 -2.91 7.86
N LYS A 43 -5.77 -3.79 8.01
CA LYS A 43 -5.61 -5.23 7.75
C LYS A 43 -5.21 -5.52 6.30
N THR A 44 -5.74 -4.76 5.34
CA THR A 44 -5.46 -4.94 3.90
C THR A 44 -4.03 -4.55 3.54
N ILE A 45 -3.54 -3.43 4.07
CA ILE A 45 -2.17 -2.95 3.79
C ILE A 45 -1.10 -3.58 4.71
N GLY A 46 -1.51 -4.29 5.76
CA GLY A 46 -0.62 -4.94 6.73
C GLY A 46 -0.12 -4.02 7.85
N TYR A 47 -0.87 -2.97 8.19
CA TYR A 47 -0.54 -2.00 9.25
C TYR A 47 -1.65 -1.90 10.30
N SER A 48 -1.29 -1.42 11.51
CA SER A 48 -2.26 -1.20 12.57
C SER A 48 -3.13 0.03 12.30
N THR A 49 -4.32 0.08 12.90
CA THR A 49 -5.23 1.23 12.83
C THR A 49 -4.57 2.53 13.31
N ALA A 50 -3.72 2.45 14.34
CA ALA A 50 -2.97 3.59 14.85
C ALA A 50 -2.02 4.15 13.79
N VAL A 51 -1.32 3.29 13.04
CA VAL A 51 -0.43 3.74 11.94
C VAL A 51 -1.24 4.41 10.85
N VAL A 52 -2.38 3.83 10.43
CA VAL A 52 -3.27 4.45 9.42
C VAL A 52 -3.71 5.86 9.87
N SER A 53 -4.12 6.01 11.13
CA SER A 53 -4.53 7.31 11.70
C SER A 53 -3.37 8.32 11.76
N GLN A 54 -2.17 7.89 12.16
CA GLN A 54 -0.98 8.76 12.19
C GLN A 54 -0.55 9.21 10.79
N VAL A 55 -0.64 8.33 9.80
CA VAL A 55 -0.34 8.64 8.39
C VAL A 55 -1.34 9.67 7.86
N LEU A 56 -2.63 9.48 8.11
CA LEU A 56 -3.66 10.47 7.72
C LEU A 56 -3.49 11.82 8.43
N SER A 57 -2.97 11.81 9.66
CA SER A 57 -2.72 13.02 10.45
C SER A 57 -1.40 13.72 10.13
N GLY A 58 -0.57 13.17 9.24
CA GLY A 58 0.76 13.75 8.95
C GLY A 58 1.80 13.54 10.06
N LYS A 59 1.49 12.75 11.09
CA LYS A 59 2.32 12.59 12.31
C LYS A 59 3.10 11.27 12.35
N TYR A 60 3.01 10.47 11.30
CA TYR A 60 3.72 9.21 11.24
C TYR A 60 5.23 9.47 11.13
N THR A 61 6.01 8.92 12.05
CA THR A 61 7.48 9.07 12.11
C THR A 61 8.22 7.90 11.47
N GLY A 62 7.49 6.90 10.95
CA GLY A 62 8.08 5.74 10.28
C GLY A 62 8.32 5.96 8.79
N ASP A 63 8.55 4.87 8.07
CA ASP A 63 8.82 4.87 6.63
C ASP A 63 7.53 5.11 5.82
N TRP A 64 7.36 6.36 5.39
CA TRP A 64 6.27 6.79 4.51
C TRP A 64 6.27 6.07 3.16
N GLY A 65 7.45 5.78 2.61
CA GLY A 65 7.58 5.08 1.32
C GLY A 65 7.11 3.63 1.40
N ALA A 66 7.35 2.96 2.53
CA ALA A 66 6.81 1.61 2.76
C ALA A 66 5.28 1.60 2.83
N VAL A 67 4.68 2.59 3.49
CA VAL A 67 3.22 2.73 3.56
C VAL A 67 2.64 3.05 2.17
N GLU A 68 3.24 4.01 1.46
CA GLU A 68 2.86 4.37 0.10
C GLU A 68 2.88 3.16 -0.84
N MET A 69 3.96 2.38 -0.86
CA MET A 69 4.05 1.17 -1.69
C MET A 69 2.98 0.13 -1.34
N LYS A 70 2.66 -0.04 -0.06
CA LYS A 70 1.60 -0.97 0.37
C LYS A 70 0.22 -0.49 -0.07
N VAL A 71 -0.06 0.81 0.05
CA VAL A 71 -1.32 1.42 -0.43
C VAL A 71 -1.42 1.33 -1.95
N ARG A 72 -0.34 1.64 -2.66
CA ARG A 72 -0.29 1.56 -4.13
C ARG A 72 -0.55 0.14 -4.63
N GLY A 73 0.13 -0.85 -4.08
CA GLY A 73 -0.09 -2.26 -4.45
C GLY A 73 -1.48 -2.79 -4.05
N ALA A 74 -2.08 -2.28 -2.98
CA ALA A 74 -3.39 -2.74 -2.52
C ALA A 74 -4.57 -2.08 -3.25
N TYR A 75 -4.48 -0.79 -3.59
CA TYR A 75 -5.61 0.00 -4.05
C TYR A 75 -5.40 0.72 -5.38
N LEU A 76 -4.16 1.09 -5.74
CA LEU A 76 -3.87 1.73 -7.04
C LEU A 76 -3.58 0.70 -8.14
N GLY A 77 -3.39 -0.56 -7.77
CA GLY A 77 -3.13 -1.63 -8.74
C GLY A 77 -1.70 -1.65 -9.26
N ASP A 78 -0.75 -1.07 -8.53
CA ASP A 78 0.67 -1.13 -8.91
C ASP A 78 1.17 -2.57 -8.88
N THR A 79 1.50 -3.10 -10.05
CA THR A 79 2.06 -4.44 -10.25
C THR A 79 3.51 -4.37 -10.73
N VAL A 80 4.27 -5.42 -10.41
CA VAL A 80 5.64 -5.66 -10.86
C VAL A 80 5.70 -6.99 -11.57
N ARG A 81 6.64 -7.11 -12.52
CA ARG A 81 6.93 -8.40 -13.15
C ARG A 81 7.85 -9.24 -12.26
N CYS A 82 7.25 -10.23 -11.59
CA CYS A 82 7.91 -11.29 -10.87
C CYS A 82 8.34 -12.40 -11.84
N PRO A 83 9.61 -12.85 -11.82
CA PRO A 83 10.06 -13.95 -12.68
C PRO A 83 9.43 -15.32 -12.37
N VAL A 84 8.66 -15.44 -11.28
CA VAL A 84 8.00 -16.69 -10.86
C VAL A 84 6.48 -16.64 -11.01
N LEU A 85 5.87 -15.47 -10.77
CA LEU A 85 4.42 -15.28 -10.73
C LEU A 85 3.91 -14.35 -11.86
N ASP A 86 4.80 -13.90 -12.74
CA ASP A 86 4.53 -12.88 -13.75
C ASP A 86 4.02 -11.58 -13.15
N GLU A 87 2.73 -11.29 -13.20
CA GLU A 87 2.19 -10.03 -12.69
C GLU A 87 1.86 -10.14 -11.21
N LEU A 88 2.53 -9.35 -10.37
CA LEU A 88 2.36 -9.38 -8.93
C LEU A 88 2.25 -7.98 -8.35
N ALA A 89 1.27 -7.74 -7.49
CA ALA A 89 1.15 -6.47 -6.79
C ALA A 89 2.40 -6.14 -5.94
N VAL A 90 2.85 -4.88 -5.97
CA VAL A 90 4.07 -4.42 -5.29
C VAL A 90 4.07 -4.78 -3.79
N ASN A 91 2.93 -4.64 -3.14
CA ASN A 91 2.74 -4.93 -1.71
C ASN A 91 3.03 -6.42 -1.38
N LEU A 92 2.64 -7.33 -2.26
CA LEU A 92 2.89 -8.78 -2.15
C LEU A 92 4.35 -9.10 -2.48
N CYS A 93 4.92 -8.44 -3.49
CA CYS A 93 6.34 -8.61 -3.81
C CYS A 93 7.22 -8.30 -2.59
N LEU A 94 6.97 -7.17 -1.91
CA LEU A 94 7.67 -6.79 -0.69
C LEU A 94 7.42 -7.76 0.47
N GLU A 95 6.23 -8.34 0.55
CA GLU A 95 5.88 -9.33 1.57
C GLU A 95 6.70 -10.61 1.38
N TYR A 96 6.73 -11.15 0.16
CA TYR A 96 7.50 -12.35 -0.16
C TYR A 96 9.01 -12.15 0.03
N GLN A 97 9.52 -10.93 -0.22
CA GLN A 97 10.93 -10.60 0.04
C GLN A 97 11.28 -10.59 1.53
N ARG A 98 10.33 -10.24 2.41
CA ARG A 98 10.54 -10.18 3.88
C ARG A 98 10.38 -11.53 4.58
N GLN A 99 9.73 -12.49 3.93
CA GLN A 99 9.46 -13.78 4.53
C GLN A 99 10.75 -14.61 4.69
N PRO A 100 10.95 -15.27 5.85
CA PRO A 100 12.06 -16.18 6.03
C PRO A 100 11.90 -17.42 5.14
N TYR A 101 13.02 -18.09 4.89
CA TYR A 101 13.02 -19.38 4.22
C TYR A 101 12.16 -20.38 5.01
N ALA A 102 11.16 -20.95 4.33
CA ALA A 102 10.31 -21.99 4.88
C ALA A 102 10.00 -23.01 3.79
N PRO A 103 10.49 -24.26 3.87
CA PRO A 103 10.27 -25.30 2.88
C PRO A 103 8.90 -25.97 3.00
N THR A 104 7.85 -25.21 3.33
CA THR A 104 6.49 -25.75 3.48
C THR A 104 5.78 -25.93 2.14
N ASN A 105 6.18 -25.20 1.10
CA ASN A 105 5.60 -25.28 -0.24
C ASN A 105 6.68 -25.07 -1.31
N ARG A 106 6.66 -25.88 -2.37
CA ARG A 106 7.56 -25.76 -3.53
C ARG A 106 7.54 -24.35 -4.15
N GLN A 107 6.37 -23.70 -4.20
CA GLN A 107 6.25 -22.31 -4.66
C GLN A 107 7.00 -21.33 -3.75
N ARG A 108 6.94 -21.50 -2.41
CA ARG A 108 7.69 -20.65 -1.47
C ARG A 108 9.19 -20.82 -1.62
N VAL A 109 9.66 -22.06 -1.82
CA VAL A 109 11.08 -22.34 -2.09
C VAL A 109 11.53 -21.65 -3.39
N ARG A 110 10.74 -21.77 -4.47
CA ARG A 110 11.01 -21.10 -5.75
C ARG A 110 11.03 -19.57 -5.62
N LEU A 111 10.02 -19.00 -4.96
CA LEU A 111 9.93 -17.56 -4.70
C LEU A 111 11.13 -17.07 -3.89
N PHE A 112 11.47 -17.75 -2.80
CA PHE A 112 12.59 -17.36 -1.96
C PHE A 112 13.93 -17.39 -2.73
N SER A 113 14.14 -18.41 -3.56
CA SER A 113 15.34 -18.50 -4.41
C SER A 113 15.37 -17.42 -5.49
N ALA A 114 14.26 -17.18 -6.18
CA ALA A 114 14.18 -16.19 -7.25
C ALA A 114 14.24 -14.76 -6.72
N CYS A 115 13.66 -14.49 -5.55
CA CYS A 115 13.71 -13.18 -4.91
C CYS A 115 15.14 -12.72 -4.63
N ARG A 116 16.09 -13.64 -4.37
CA ARG A 116 17.51 -13.30 -4.12
C ARG A 116 18.23 -12.73 -5.33
N SER A 117 17.83 -13.10 -6.55
CA SER A 117 18.41 -12.62 -7.81
C SER A 117 17.46 -11.70 -8.60
N CYS A 118 16.34 -11.31 -7.99
CA CYS A 118 15.30 -10.52 -8.65
C CYS A 118 15.72 -9.04 -8.80
N PRO A 119 15.47 -8.41 -9.96
CA PRO A 119 15.74 -6.97 -10.15
C PRO A 119 14.89 -6.07 -9.24
N ASN A 120 13.74 -6.56 -8.78
CA ASN A 120 12.83 -5.82 -7.89
C ASN A 120 13.17 -5.98 -6.40
N ARG A 121 14.30 -6.61 -6.07
CA ARG A 121 14.70 -6.85 -4.68
C ARG A 121 15.10 -5.53 -4.02
N LYS A 122 14.40 -5.16 -2.95
CA LYS A 122 14.84 -4.10 -2.04
C LYS A 122 15.62 -4.77 -0.92
N GLU A 123 16.96 -4.77 -1.04
CA GLU A 123 17.85 -5.13 0.06
C GLU A 123 17.44 -4.25 1.26
N LYS A 124 16.96 -4.86 2.34
CA LYS A 124 16.74 -4.12 3.57
C LYS A 124 18.12 -3.74 4.09
N GLU A 125 18.43 -2.45 4.08
CA GLU A 125 19.20 -1.87 5.17
C GLU A 125 18.34 -2.01 6.42
N VAL A 126 18.68 -3.01 7.24
CA VAL A 126 18.08 -3.22 8.58
C VAL A 126 18.93 -2.42 9.55
N VAL A 127 18.45 -1.26 9.99
CA VAL A 127 18.79 -0.68 11.30
C VAL A 127 17.53 -0.07 11.88
#